data_AF-J6UH23-F1
#
_entry.id   AF-J6UH23-F1
#
_cell.length_a   1.000
_cell.length_b   1.000
_cell.length_c   1.000
_cell.angle_alpha   90.00
_cell.angle_beta   90.00
_cell.angle_gamma   90.00
#
_symmetry.space_group_name_H-M   'P 1'
#
loop_
_entity.id
_entity.type
_entity.pdbx_description
1 polymer ?
#
loop_
_entity_poly.entity_id
_entity_poly.type
_entity_poly.pdbx_seq_one_letter_code
_entity_poly.pdbx_strand_id
1 'polypeptide(L)'
;MYDPAEDPYCYPGTTVLRNRAGLRDQAALDVFEHEAVLQRASEPMAVRSLGVRQYRAVHRHLFGDVYPWAGRFRTVRIAKGGNPFCYPEHIAAAIDRLFAGLRRQRWLRRLSADDFARHAAHFLAELNAIHPFREGNGRTRLVFLALLAERAGHPLDFERMNPATMLAAMVRSFAGDEAPTRRRAPGADRAAGRGLAGISRERPRHPCVIRLTGADRAKP
;
A
#
# COMPACT_ATOMS: atom_id res chain seq x y z
N MET A 1 -31.01 -16.79 -6.83
CA MET A 1 -29.89 -16.63 -7.78
C MET A 1 -29.67 -15.14 -7.90
N TYR A 2 -28.64 -14.58 -7.27
CA TYR A 2 -28.36 -13.15 -7.37
C TYR A 2 -27.87 -12.93 -8.81
N ASP A 3 -28.60 -12.18 -9.63
CA ASP A 3 -28.11 -11.72 -10.93
C ASP A 3 -27.41 -10.37 -10.67
N PRO A 4 -26.09 -10.37 -10.42
CA PRO A 4 -25.36 -9.17 -10.17
C PRO A 4 -25.10 -8.57 -11.55
N ALA A 5 -25.93 -7.61 -11.94
CA ALA A 5 -25.69 -6.72 -13.08
C ALA A 5 -24.18 -6.58 -13.33
N GLU A 6 -23.74 -7.01 -14.52
CA GLU A 6 -22.33 -7.18 -14.90
C GLU A 6 -21.44 -6.14 -14.22
N ASP A 7 -20.35 -6.57 -13.59
CA ASP A 7 -19.38 -5.66 -12.98
C ASP A 7 -19.01 -4.58 -14.02
N PRO A 8 -19.41 -3.30 -13.84
CA PRO A 8 -19.23 -2.26 -14.84
C PRO A 8 -17.76 -1.92 -15.07
N TYR A 9 -16.88 -2.42 -14.20
CA TYR A 9 -15.45 -2.33 -14.35
C TYR A 9 -14.90 -3.38 -15.32
N CYS A 10 -15.65 -4.42 -15.69
CA CYS A 10 -15.25 -5.49 -16.61
C CYS A 10 -15.80 -5.26 -18.03
N TYR A 11 -15.19 -5.93 -19.02
CA TYR A 11 -15.82 -6.04 -20.35
C TYR A 11 -17.07 -6.93 -20.25
N PRO A 12 -18.14 -6.65 -21.02
CA PRO A 12 -19.34 -7.48 -21.03
C PRO A 12 -19.03 -8.95 -21.29
N GLY A 13 -19.64 -9.84 -20.53
CA GLY A 13 -19.41 -11.29 -20.59
C GLY A 13 -18.02 -11.76 -20.13
N THR A 14 -17.19 -10.91 -19.52
CA THR A 14 -15.85 -11.30 -19.02
C THR A 14 -15.61 -10.84 -17.59
N THR A 15 -14.54 -11.36 -16.98
CA THR A 15 -14.00 -10.92 -15.70
C THR A 15 -12.83 -9.94 -15.85
N VAL A 16 -12.45 -9.63 -17.09
CA VAL A 16 -11.28 -8.79 -17.39
C VAL A 16 -11.65 -7.32 -17.25
N LEU A 17 -10.90 -6.61 -16.43
CA LEU A 17 -11.14 -5.20 -16.15
C LEU A 17 -10.89 -4.33 -17.40
N ARG A 18 -11.82 -3.40 -17.67
CA ARG A 18 -11.69 -2.36 -18.67
C ARG A 18 -10.44 -1.53 -18.39
N ASN A 19 -9.52 -1.56 -19.33
CA ASN A 19 -8.22 -0.92 -19.24
C ASN A 19 -7.97 -0.05 -20.48
N ARG A 20 -7.01 0.88 -20.36
CA ARG A 20 -6.69 1.86 -21.40
C ARG A 20 -6.01 1.23 -22.63
N ALA A 21 -5.38 0.07 -22.48
CA ALA A 21 -4.74 -0.67 -23.56
C ALA A 21 -5.74 -1.53 -24.37
N GLY A 22 -7.01 -1.62 -23.95
CA GLY A 22 -8.02 -2.41 -24.64
C GLY A 22 -7.83 -3.93 -24.51
N LEU A 23 -6.99 -4.39 -23.59
CA LEU A 23 -6.66 -5.81 -23.41
C LEU A 23 -7.86 -6.57 -22.84
N ARG A 24 -8.22 -7.69 -23.47
CA ARG A 24 -9.35 -8.55 -23.05
C ARG A 24 -8.92 -9.93 -22.58
N ASP A 25 -7.62 -10.21 -22.60
CA ASP A 25 -7.00 -11.39 -22.02
C ASP A 25 -6.43 -11.04 -20.64
N GLN A 26 -6.69 -11.89 -19.64
CA GLN A 26 -6.29 -11.61 -18.26
C GLN A 26 -4.77 -11.64 -18.09
N ALA A 27 -4.08 -12.62 -18.70
CA ALA A 27 -2.64 -12.74 -18.56
C ALA A 27 -1.91 -11.55 -19.19
N ALA A 28 -2.37 -11.10 -20.37
CA ALA A 28 -1.85 -9.90 -21.00
C ALA A 28 -2.09 -8.65 -20.15
N LEU A 29 -3.27 -8.50 -19.53
CA LEU A 29 -3.57 -7.39 -18.63
C LEU A 29 -2.69 -7.42 -17.38
N ASP A 30 -2.45 -8.58 -16.79
CA ASP A 30 -1.62 -8.72 -15.60
C ASP A 30 -0.17 -8.28 -15.86
N VAL A 31 0.41 -8.69 -17.00
CA VAL A 31 1.75 -8.27 -17.41
C VAL A 31 1.81 -6.76 -17.65
N PHE A 32 0.86 -6.22 -18.42
CA PHE A 32 0.81 -4.79 -18.72
C PHE A 32 0.62 -3.94 -17.46
N GLU A 33 -0.29 -4.32 -16.57
CA GLU A 33 -0.51 -3.63 -15.30
C GLU A 33 0.75 -3.65 -14.45
N HIS A 34 1.41 -4.80 -14.33
CA HIS A 34 2.62 -4.95 -13.55
C HIS A 34 3.73 -3.99 -14.02
N GLU A 35 4.03 -4.00 -15.33
CA GLU A 35 5.06 -3.15 -15.92
C GLU A 35 4.74 -1.67 -15.77
N ALA A 36 3.50 -1.26 -16.07
CA ALA A 36 3.07 0.13 -15.94
C ALA A 36 3.17 0.60 -14.48
N VAL A 37 2.72 -0.21 -13.52
CA VAL A 37 2.78 0.14 -12.09
C VAL A 37 4.22 0.24 -11.59
N LEU A 38 5.11 -0.66 -12.02
CA LEU A 38 6.54 -0.61 -11.66
C LEU A 38 7.21 0.66 -12.19
N GLN A 39 6.96 0.99 -13.46
CA GLN A 39 7.46 2.22 -14.08
C GLN A 39 6.99 3.44 -13.27
N ARG A 40 5.68 3.54 -13.00
CA ARG A 40 5.10 4.66 -12.23
C ARG A 40 5.62 4.70 -10.79
N ALA A 41 5.88 3.56 -10.15
CA ALA A 41 6.44 3.52 -8.80
C ALA A 41 7.86 4.11 -8.73
N SER A 42 8.64 4.00 -9.81
CA SER A 42 9.98 4.60 -9.92
C SER A 42 9.97 6.11 -10.16
N GLU A 43 8.85 6.65 -10.64
CA GLU A 43 8.71 8.07 -10.96
C GLU A 43 8.38 8.91 -9.73
N PRO A 44 8.91 10.15 -9.65
CA PRO A 44 8.58 11.05 -8.56
C PRO A 44 7.09 11.40 -8.57
N MET A 45 6.47 11.37 -7.40
CA MET A 45 5.08 11.79 -7.21
C MET A 45 5.01 13.03 -6.32
N ALA A 46 4.17 14.00 -6.70
CA ALA A 46 3.89 15.14 -5.85
C ALA A 46 3.16 14.72 -4.56
N VAL A 47 3.76 15.02 -3.41
CA VAL A 47 3.16 14.79 -2.09
C VAL A 47 2.91 16.12 -1.41
N ARG A 48 1.64 16.52 -1.35
CA ARG A 48 1.24 17.83 -0.77
C ARG A 48 0.66 17.68 0.63
N SER A 49 -0.01 16.57 0.92
CA SER A 49 -0.62 16.27 2.22
C SER A 49 -0.69 14.75 2.43
N LEU A 50 -0.98 14.28 3.63
CA LEU A 50 -1.24 12.85 3.91
C LEU A 50 -2.73 12.58 4.17
N GLY A 51 -3.60 13.21 3.38
CA GLY A 51 -5.06 13.06 3.45
C GLY A 51 -5.62 12.11 2.40
N VAL A 52 -6.95 11.93 2.41
CA VAL A 52 -7.69 11.13 1.43
C VAL A 52 -7.39 11.55 -0.02
N ARG A 53 -7.22 12.85 -0.26
CA ARG A 53 -6.82 13.38 -1.59
C ARG A 53 -5.47 12.80 -2.04
N GLN A 54 -4.49 12.69 -1.14
CA GLN A 54 -3.20 12.09 -1.47
C GLN A 54 -3.34 10.58 -1.67
N TYR A 55 -4.15 9.90 -0.87
CA TYR A 55 -4.37 8.47 -1.04
C TYR A 55 -4.96 8.13 -2.42
N ARG A 56 -5.94 8.93 -2.86
CA ARG A 56 -6.48 8.86 -4.24
C ARG A 56 -5.44 9.24 -5.30
N ALA A 57 -4.56 10.21 -5.00
CA ALA A 57 -3.49 10.61 -5.91
C ALA A 57 -2.43 9.51 -6.07
N VAL A 58 -2.09 8.77 -5.00
CA VAL A 58 -1.22 7.59 -5.06
C VAL A 58 -1.82 6.55 -6.01
N HIS A 59 -3.09 6.20 -5.81
CA HIS A 59 -3.74 5.22 -6.69
C HIS A 59 -3.78 5.72 -8.15
N ARG A 60 -4.09 6.99 -8.37
CA ARG A 60 -4.09 7.57 -9.72
C ARG A 60 -2.70 7.55 -10.35
N HIS A 61 -1.65 7.82 -9.55
CA HIS A 61 -0.27 7.82 -10.02
C HIS A 61 0.17 6.42 -10.46
N LEU A 62 -0.14 5.39 -9.67
CA LEU A 62 0.27 4.01 -9.95
C LEU A 62 -0.51 3.38 -11.11
N PHE A 63 -1.82 3.60 -11.16
CA PHE A 63 -2.73 2.88 -12.06
C PHE A 63 -3.27 3.75 -13.20
N GLY A 64 -2.81 4.99 -13.32
CA GLY A 64 -3.35 5.98 -14.25
C GLY A 64 -3.27 5.56 -15.71
N ASP A 65 -2.20 4.85 -16.08
CA ASP A 65 -1.96 4.36 -17.44
C ASP A 65 -2.69 3.04 -17.73
N VAL A 66 -3.14 2.34 -16.69
CA VAL A 66 -3.84 1.05 -16.81
C VAL A 66 -5.35 1.26 -16.80
N TYR A 67 -5.87 1.96 -15.80
CA TYR A 67 -7.31 2.02 -15.54
C TYR A 67 -7.87 3.44 -15.71
N PRO A 68 -8.96 3.61 -16.47
CA PRO A 68 -9.62 4.91 -16.63
C PRO A 68 -10.23 5.43 -15.32
N TRP A 69 -10.48 4.55 -14.35
CA TRP A 69 -11.04 4.87 -13.05
C TRP A 69 -10.00 5.08 -11.94
N ALA A 70 -8.69 5.09 -12.27
CA ALA A 70 -7.63 5.22 -11.28
C ALA A 70 -7.81 6.46 -10.37
N GLY A 71 -7.79 6.24 -9.05
CA GLY A 71 -8.03 7.27 -8.04
C GLY A 71 -9.50 7.59 -7.76
N ARG A 72 -10.45 6.83 -8.34
CA ARG A 72 -11.88 6.89 -8.02
C ARG A 72 -12.26 5.72 -7.12
N PHE A 73 -13.08 5.97 -6.11
CA PHE A 73 -13.61 4.90 -5.28
C PHE A 73 -14.52 3.98 -6.08
N ARG A 74 -14.55 2.70 -5.69
CA ARG A 74 -15.40 1.71 -6.33
C ARG A 74 -16.88 1.98 -6.06
N THR A 75 -17.72 1.60 -7.02
CA THR A 75 -19.18 1.67 -6.92
C THR A 75 -19.84 0.30 -6.78
N VAL A 76 -19.05 -0.78 -6.74
CA VAL A 76 -19.53 -2.16 -6.63
C VAL A 76 -19.10 -2.81 -5.33
N ARG A 77 -19.91 -3.76 -4.87
CA ARG A 77 -19.59 -4.63 -3.74
C ARG A 77 -18.51 -5.62 -4.16
N ILE A 78 -17.52 -5.81 -3.30
CA ILE A 78 -16.45 -6.79 -3.49
C ILE A 78 -16.21 -7.53 -2.19
N ALA A 79 -15.73 -8.76 -2.29
CA ALA A 79 -15.36 -9.61 -1.19
C ALA A 79 -14.07 -10.36 -1.53
N LYS A 80 -13.34 -10.81 -0.52
CA LYS A 80 -12.18 -11.68 -0.70
C LYS A 80 -12.28 -12.86 0.26
N GLY A 81 -12.23 -14.09 -0.28
CA GLY A 81 -12.39 -15.32 0.52
C GLY A 81 -13.74 -15.39 1.25
N GLY A 82 -14.81 -14.88 0.64
CA GLY A 82 -16.15 -14.82 1.24
C GLY A 82 -16.37 -13.65 2.21
N ASN A 83 -15.33 -12.93 2.61
CA ASN A 83 -15.46 -11.78 3.51
C ASN A 83 -15.72 -10.49 2.73
N PRO A 84 -16.88 -9.83 2.92
CA PRO A 84 -17.19 -8.57 2.24
C PRO A 84 -16.38 -7.40 2.82
N PHE A 85 -16.00 -6.47 1.94
CA PHE A 85 -15.45 -5.18 2.35
C PHE A 85 -16.56 -4.15 2.63
N CYS A 86 -16.18 -2.94 3.05
CA CYS A 86 -17.10 -1.82 3.24
C CYS A 86 -18.03 -1.62 2.04
N TYR A 87 -19.30 -1.32 2.28
CA TYR A 87 -20.25 -1.12 1.19
C TYR A 87 -19.92 0.18 0.44
N PRO A 88 -20.02 0.23 -0.91
CA PRO A 88 -19.64 1.39 -1.72
C PRO A 88 -20.19 2.73 -1.24
N GLU A 89 -21.47 2.74 -0.84
CA GLU A 89 -22.21 3.88 -0.31
C GLU A 89 -21.60 4.45 0.99
N HIS A 90 -20.77 3.68 1.69
CA HIS A 90 -20.12 4.09 2.95
C HIS A 90 -18.63 4.39 2.81
N ILE A 91 -18.00 4.09 1.67
CA ILE A 91 -16.54 4.25 1.49
C ILE A 91 -16.09 5.68 1.77
N ALA A 92 -16.78 6.67 1.20
CA ALA A 92 -16.38 8.08 1.33
C ALA A 92 -16.42 8.54 2.79
N ALA A 93 -17.49 8.24 3.52
CA ALA A 93 -17.61 8.60 4.92
C ALA A 93 -16.60 7.86 5.82
N ALA A 94 -16.41 6.55 5.58
CA ALA A 94 -15.50 5.73 6.36
C ALA A 94 -14.04 6.18 6.20
N ILE A 95 -13.59 6.44 4.96
CA ILE A 95 -12.21 6.85 4.71
C ILE A 95 -11.93 8.26 5.24
N ASP A 96 -12.89 9.18 5.13
CA ASP A 96 -12.74 10.52 5.72
C ASP A 96 -12.63 10.46 7.25
N ARG A 97 -13.45 9.62 7.90
CA ARG A 97 -13.37 9.39 9.36
C ARG A 97 -12.01 8.81 9.77
N LEU A 98 -11.52 7.81 9.05
CA LEU A 98 -10.23 7.18 9.32
C LEU A 98 -9.07 8.18 9.21
N PHE A 99 -9.01 8.94 8.11
CA PHE A 99 -7.96 9.94 7.90
C PHE A 99 -8.07 11.14 8.85
N ALA A 100 -9.27 11.52 9.28
CA ALA A 100 -9.45 12.50 10.35
C ALA A 100 -8.85 11.99 11.68
N GLY A 101 -9.00 10.70 11.98
CA GLY A 101 -8.33 10.02 13.09
C GLY A 101 -6.81 10.09 12.99
N LEU A 102 -6.25 9.72 11.84
CA LEU A 102 -4.81 9.80 11.58
C LEU A 102 -4.27 11.23 11.77
N ARG A 103 -5.02 12.24 11.31
CA ARG A 103 -4.69 13.66 11.49
C ARG A 103 -4.67 14.05 12.97
N ARG A 104 -5.66 13.62 13.77
CA ARG A 104 -5.68 13.86 15.23
C ARG A 104 -4.48 13.23 15.93
N GLN A 105 -4.01 12.07 15.45
CA GLN A 105 -2.78 11.43 15.90
C GLN A 105 -1.51 12.08 15.31
N ARG A 106 -1.61 13.29 14.77
CA ARG A 106 -0.49 14.07 14.20
C ARG A 106 0.29 13.32 13.12
N TRP A 107 -0.38 12.48 12.34
CA TRP A 107 0.21 11.61 11.33
C TRP A 107 1.31 10.70 11.90
N LEU A 108 1.11 10.22 13.13
CA LEU A 108 2.01 9.30 13.84
C LEU A 108 3.44 9.86 14.05
N ARG A 109 3.61 11.18 13.94
CA ARG A 109 4.88 11.85 14.23
C ARG A 109 5.16 11.84 15.73
N ARG A 110 6.46 11.88 16.08
CA ARG A 110 6.95 11.94 17.47
C ARG A 110 6.60 10.69 18.30
N LEU A 111 6.37 9.57 17.64
CA LEU A 111 6.23 8.27 18.27
C LEU A 111 7.57 7.53 18.25
N SER A 112 7.77 6.62 19.21
CA SER A 112 8.83 5.60 19.14
C SER A 112 8.60 4.70 17.91
N ALA A 113 9.61 3.93 17.50
CA ALA A 113 9.46 2.99 16.38
C ALA A 113 8.36 1.94 16.67
N ASP A 114 8.30 1.43 17.90
CA ASP A 114 7.31 0.43 18.32
C ASP A 114 5.88 1.01 18.32
N ASP A 115 5.71 2.24 18.83
CA ASP A 115 4.41 2.90 18.84
C ASP A 115 3.98 3.29 17.41
N PHE A 116 4.91 3.74 16.57
CA PHE A 116 4.64 3.97 15.16
C PHE A 116 4.14 2.70 14.48
N ALA A 117 4.86 1.58 14.66
CA ALA A 117 4.50 0.30 14.05
C ALA A 117 3.11 -0.16 14.48
N ARG A 118 2.79 -0.09 15.78
CA ARG A 118 1.48 -0.46 16.32
C ARG A 118 0.34 0.40 15.78
N HIS A 119 0.50 1.72 15.80
CA HIS A 119 -0.54 2.64 15.31
C HIS A 119 -0.69 2.58 13.79
N ALA A 120 0.40 2.39 13.05
CA ALA A 120 0.36 2.20 11.61
C ALA A 120 -0.34 0.89 11.25
N ALA A 121 -0.05 -0.22 11.95
CA ALA A 121 -0.72 -1.50 11.73
C ALA A 121 -2.24 -1.37 11.90
N HIS A 122 -2.71 -0.76 12.99
CA HIS A 122 -4.13 -0.51 13.21
C HIS A 122 -4.76 0.35 12.09
N PHE A 123 -4.11 1.45 11.70
CA PHE A 123 -4.59 2.29 10.59
C PHE A 123 -4.68 1.50 9.27
N LEU A 124 -3.72 0.61 8.98
CA LEU A 124 -3.68 -0.20 7.76
C LEU A 124 -4.71 -1.33 7.75
N ALA A 125 -5.09 -1.85 8.93
CA ALA A 125 -6.16 -2.82 9.10
C ALA A 125 -7.52 -2.18 8.79
N GLU A 126 -7.80 -1.03 9.40
CA GLU A 126 -9.01 -0.24 9.13
C GLU A 126 -9.12 0.16 7.65
N LEU A 127 -8.03 0.66 7.05
CA LEU A 127 -8.01 1.02 5.63
C LEU A 127 -8.26 -0.18 4.71
N ASN A 128 -7.81 -1.37 5.12
CA ASN A 128 -8.04 -2.60 4.38
C ASN A 128 -9.50 -3.06 4.44
N ALA A 129 -10.16 -2.90 5.58
CA ALA A 129 -11.60 -3.18 5.71
C ALA A 129 -12.44 -2.23 4.83
N ILE A 130 -12.00 -0.96 4.69
CA ILE A 130 -12.64 0.00 3.77
C ILE A 130 -12.49 -0.43 2.31
N HIS A 131 -11.28 -0.86 1.91
CA HIS A 131 -10.97 -1.36 0.56
C HIS A 131 -11.54 -0.47 -0.57
N PRO A 132 -11.10 0.80 -0.65
CA PRO A 132 -11.85 1.85 -1.34
C PRO A 132 -11.84 1.77 -2.88
N PHE A 133 -10.91 1.04 -3.50
CA PHE A 133 -10.76 0.96 -4.95
C PHE A 133 -11.19 -0.40 -5.50
N ARG A 134 -11.42 -0.50 -6.82
CA ARG A 134 -11.82 -1.77 -7.46
C ARG A 134 -10.69 -2.79 -7.55
N GLU A 135 -9.47 -2.32 -7.82
CA GLU A 135 -8.21 -3.08 -7.82
C GLU A 135 -7.09 -2.13 -7.38
N GLY A 136 -5.93 -2.63 -6.97
CA GLY A 136 -4.77 -1.81 -6.62
C GLY A 136 -4.69 -1.35 -5.17
N ASN A 137 -5.61 -1.81 -4.30
CA ASN A 137 -5.70 -1.39 -2.90
C ASN A 137 -4.41 -1.70 -2.10
N GLY A 138 -3.87 -2.91 -2.21
CA GLY A 138 -2.68 -3.33 -1.47
C GLY A 138 -1.44 -2.50 -1.83
N ARG A 139 -1.20 -2.28 -3.13
CA ARG A 139 -0.08 -1.49 -3.67
C ARG A 139 -0.20 -0.01 -3.28
N THR A 140 -1.41 0.55 -3.37
CA THR A 140 -1.67 1.93 -2.93
C THR A 140 -1.42 2.09 -1.43
N ARG A 141 -1.87 1.13 -0.61
CA ARG A 141 -1.66 1.12 0.84
C ARG A 141 -0.18 1.07 1.22
N LEU A 142 0.61 0.26 0.52
CA LEU A 142 2.05 0.15 0.77
C LEU A 142 2.79 1.46 0.46
N VAL A 143 2.52 2.07 -0.70
CA VAL A 143 3.11 3.37 -1.06
C VAL A 143 2.68 4.45 -0.07
N PHE A 144 1.41 4.47 0.35
CA PHE A 144 0.95 5.43 1.35
C PHE A 144 1.64 5.23 2.71
N LEU A 145 1.86 3.97 3.13
CA LEU A 145 2.63 3.67 4.34
C LEU A 145 4.06 4.21 4.25
N ALA A 146 4.74 4.02 3.12
CA ALA A 146 6.09 4.57 2.91
C ALA A 146 6.10 6.09 3.12
N LEU A 147 5.14 6.81 2.53
CA LEU A 147 5.01 8.26 2.67
C LEU A 147 4.71 8.69 4.10
N LEU A 148 3.85 7.94 4.80
CA LEU A 148 3.51 8.20 6.20
C LEU A 148 4.73 7.99 7.10
N ALA A 149 5.47 6.91 6.88
CA ALA A 149 6.64 6.53 7.67
C ALA A 149 7.79 7.53 7.48
N GLU A 150 8.07 7.92 6.23
CA GLU A 150 9.01 9.00 5.89
C GLU A 150 8.66 10.30 6.63
N ARG A 151 7.38 10.72 6.56
CA ARG A 151 6.90 11.94 7.23
C ARG A 151 6.94 11.84 8.77
N ALA A 152 6.83 10.62 9.30
CA ALA A 152 6.87 10.33 10.73
C ALA A 152 8.29 10.25 11.30
N GLY A 153 9.32 10.19 10.44
CA GLY A 153 10.72 10.00 10.83
C GLY A 153 11.13 8.53 10.99
N HIS A 154 10.36 7.62 10.41
CA HIS A 154 10.55 6.16 10.44
C HIS A 154 10.66 5.60 9.02
N PRO A 155 11.65 6.02 8.20
CA PRO A 155 11.75 5.58 6.82
C PRO A 155 11.77 4.06 6.71
N LEU A 156 10.99 3.51 5.79
CA LEU A 156 10.92 2.08 5.53
C LEU A 156 12.03 1.67 4.57
N ASP A 157 12.92 0.80 5.03
CA ASP A 157 13.93 0.17 4.19
C ASP A 157 13.34 -1.09 3.53
N PHE A 158 12.80 -0.92 2.34
CA PHE A 158 12.18 -2.02 1.58
C PHE A 158 13.19 -3.05 1.09
N GLU A 159 14.47 -2.70 0.92
CA GLU A 159 15.52 -3.64 0.51
C GLU A 159 15.85 -4.64 1.63
N ARG A 160 15.71 -4.20 2.88
CA ARG A 160 15.89 -5.06 4.07
C ARG A 160 14.61 -5.76 4.53
N MET A 161 13.46 -5.44 3.93
CA MET A 161 12.21 -6.13 4.23
C MET A 161 12.03 -7.35 3.33
N ASN A 162 11.94 -8.52 3.95
CA ASN A 162 11.61 -9.74 3.23
C ASN A 162 10.20 -9.62 2.59
N PRO A 163 10.08 -9.68 1.25
CA PRO A 163 8.80 -9.51 0.55
C PRO A 163 7.72 -10.52 0.99
N ALA A 164 8.12 -11.76 1.28
CA ALA A 164 7.21 -12.79 1.79
C ALA A 164 6.72 -12.48 3.21
N THR A 165 7.57 -11.86 4.05
CA THR A 165 7.17 -11.42 5.40
C THR A 165 6.23 -10.23 5.34
N MET A 166 6.44 -9.30 4.42
CA MET A 166 5.55 -8.15 4.22
C MET A 166 4.17 -8.59 3.70
N LEU A 167 4.15 -9.47 2.69
CA LEU A 167 2.91 -10.05 2.18
C LEU A 167 2.19 -10.87 3.25
N ALA A 168 2.91 -11.69 4.03
CA ALA A 168 2.34 -12.45 5.13
C ALA A 168 1.79 -11.54 6.25
N ALA A 169 2.46 -10.45 6.60
CA ALA A 169 1.96 -9.49 7.58
C ALA A 169 0.69 -8.77 7.08
N MET A 170 0.64 -8.42 5.80
CA MET A 170 -0.55 -7.84 5.17
C MET A 170 -1.73 -8.82 5.11
N VAL A 171 -1.45 -10.12 4.90
CA VAL A 171 -2.45 -11.21 4.91
C VAL A 171 -2.91 -11.55 6.35
N ARG A 172 -2.02 -11.47 7.35
CA ARG A 172 -2.36 -11.70 8.77
C ARG A 172 -3.19 -10.58 9.38
N SER A 173 -2.81 -9.32 9.12
CA SER A 173 -3.62 -8.14 9.49
C SER A 173 -5.01 -8.15 8.85
N PHE A 174 -5.15 -8.81 7.69
CA PHE A 174 -6.44 -9.00 7.02
C PHE A 174 -7.35 -10.01 7.75
N ALA A 175 -6.80 -10.98 8.46
CA ALA A 175 -7.56 -12.02 9.17
C ALA A 175 -8.03 -11.59 10.58
N GLY A 176 -7.81 -10.33 10.98
CA GLY A 176 -8.13 -9.84 12.33
C GLY A 176 -7.21 -10.37 13.42
N ASP A 177 -6.10 -11.02 13.06
CA ASP A 177 -5.16 -11.61 14.01
C ASP A 177 -4.06 -10.58 14.35
N GLU A 178 -4.42 -9.60 15.19
CA GLU A 178 -3.49 -8.60 15.75
C GLU A 178 -2.67 -9.19 16.92
N ALA A 179 -2.10 -10.38 16.77
CA ALA A 179 -1.07 -10.84 17.71
C ALA A 179 0.21 -10.00 17.50
N PRO A 180 0.87 -9.51 18.56
CA PRO A 180 2.01 -8.62 18.41
C PRO A 180 3.13 -9.38 17.69
N THR A 181 3.72 -8.77 16.67
CA THR A 181 4.99 -9.19 16.04
C THR A 181 6.12 -9.16 17.08
N ARG A 182 6.11 -10.08 18.04
CA ARG A 182 7.25 -10.44 18.87
C ARG A 182 7.91 -11.63 18.22
N ARG A 183 8.87 -11.37 17.32
CA ARG A 183 9.93 -12.35 17.09
C ARG A 183 11.16 -11.88 17.87
N ARG A 184 11.29 -12.46 19.05
CA ARG A 184 12.49 -12.45 19.90
C ARG A 184 13.65 -12.97 19.04
N ALA A 185 14.67 -12.16 18.82
CA ALA A 185 15.95 -12.66 18.36
C ALA A 185 16.57 -13.50 19.50
N PRO A 186 17.09 -14.71 19.25
CA PRO A 186 17.86 -15.43 20.25
C PRO A 186 19.22 -14.73 20.40
N GLY A 187 19.59 -14.47 21.65
CA GLY A 187 20.85 -13.81 21.98
C GLY A 187 22.07 -14.70 21.78
N ALA A 188 23.16 -14.05 21.41
CA ALA A 188 24.57 -14.36 21.65
C ALA A 188 25.32 -13.13 21.11
N ASP A 189 26.33 -12.53 21.71
CA ASP A 189 26.98 -12.60 23.01
C ASP A 189 27.80 -11.28 23.11
N ARG A 190 28.25 -10.92 24.30
CA ARG A 190 29.03 -9.69 24.57
C ARG A 190 30.38 -9.69 23.84
N ALA A 191 30.77 -8.54 23.29
CA ALA A 191 32.16 -8.06 23.36
C ALA A 191 32.23 -6.54 23.16
N ALA A 192 32.93 -5.86 24.06
CA ALA A 192 33.24 -4.43 24.03
C ALA A 192 34.42 -4.13 23.10
N GLY A 193 34.46 -2.92 22.52
CA GLY A 193 35.62 -2.40 21.81
C GLY A 193 35.41 -0.96 21.32
N ARG A 194 36.34 -0.07 21.68
CA ARG A 194 36.33 1.40 21.51
C ARG A 194 36.63 1.84 20.08
N GLY A 195 36.26 3.07 19.69
CA GLY A 195 36.87 3.76 18.55
C GLY A 195 36.11 5.01 18.06
N LEU A 196 36.68 6.19 18.31
CA LEU A 196 36.27 7.51 17.81
C LEU A 196 36.59 7.68 16.31
N ALA A 197 35.75 8.43 15.59
CA ALA A 197 36.12 9.59 14.74
C ALA A 197 35.03 9.86 13.69
N GLY A 198 34.68 11.14 13.52
CA GLY A 198 33.54 11.57 12.71
C GLY A 198 33.79 11.61 11.21
N ILE A 199 32.71 11.87 10.47
CA ILE A 199 32.71 12.50 9.14
C ILE A 199 31.49 13.42 9.06
N SER A 200 31.75 14.55 8.41
CA SER A 200 30.94 15.75 8.23
C SER A 200 29.62 15.53 7.47
N ARG A 201 28.78 16.56 7.62
CA ARG A 201 27.50 16.82 6.96
C ARG A 201 27.63 16.79 5.44
N GLU A 202 26.65 16.16 4.78
CA GLU A 202 25.90 16.74 3.66
C GLU A 202 24.64 15.90 3.40
N ARG A 203 23.46 16.54 3.41
CA ARG A 203 22.18 15.90 3.07
C ARG A 203 21.84 16.26 1.63
N PRO A 204 21.68 15.31 0.70
CA PRO A 204 21.03 15.61 -0.55
C PRO A 204 19.51 15.73 -0.33
N ARG A 205 18.94 16.86 -0.74
CA ARG A 205 17.49 17.02 -0.95
C ARG A 205 17.16 16.43 -2.32
N HIS A 206 16.64 15.20 -2.37
CA HIS A 206 16.06 14.63 -3.59
C HIS A 206 14.70 13.99 -3.32
N PRO A 207 13.77 14.03 -4.30
CA PRO A 207 12.41 13.56 -4.14
C PRO A 207 12.38 12.05 -3.88
N CYS A 208 11.42 11.61 -3.06
CA CYS A 208 11.18 10.22 -2.71
C CYS A 208 11.03 9.36 -3.99
N VAL A 209 12.08 8.65 -4.35
CA VAL A 209 12.09 7.60 -5.37
C VAL A 209 11.97 6.28 -4.61
N ILE A 210 10.82 5.62 -4.68
CA ILE A 210 10.66 4.26 -4.15
C ILE A 210 11.18 3.31 -5.22
N ARG A 211 12.43 2.85 -5.09
CA ARG A 211 12.95 1.77 -5.96
C ARG A 211 12.30 0.45 -5.55
N LEU A 212 11.34 -0.02 -6.34
CA LEU A 212 10.86 -1.39 -6.29
C LEU A 212 11.63 -2.19 -7.34
N THR A 213 12.78 -2.78 -6.98
CA THR A 213 13.48 -3.70 -7.87
C THR A 213 12.75 -5.04 -7.87
N GLY A 214 12.35 -5.51 -9.06
CA GLY A 214 11.72 -6.79 -9.27
C GLY A 214 12.61 -7.94 -8.81
N ALA A 215 12.02 -8.89 -8.08
CA ALA A 215 12.67 -10.16 -7.79
C ALA A 215 12.73 -10.97 -9.09
N ASP A 216 13.95 -11.38 -9.39
CA ASP A 216 14.36 -12.03 -10.61
C ASP A 216 13.70 -13.38 -10.86
N ARG A 217 13.72 -13.75 -12.13
CA ARG A 217 13.16 -14.97 -12.72
C ARG A 217 13.73 -16.23 -12.07
N ALA A 218 12.87 -17.23 -11.89
CA ALA A 218 13.27 -18.63 -11.97
C ALA A 218 12.25 -19.38 -12.85
N LYS A 219 12.70 -19.74 -14.06
CA LYS A 219 12.22 -20.87 -14.86
C LYS A 219 13.40 -21.85 -15.00
N PRO A 220 13.18 -23.12 -15.36
CA PRO A 220 11.92 -23.83 -15.56
C PRO A 220 11.49 -24.67 -14.34
#